data_AF-A0AAU9JY07-F1
#
_entry.id   AF-A0AAU9JY07-F1
#
_cell.length_a   1.000
_cell.length_b   1.000
_cell.length_c   1.000
_cell.angle_alpha   90.00
_cell.angle_beta   90.00
_cell.angle_gamma   90.00
#
_symmetry.space_group_name_H-M   'P 1'
#
loop_
_entity.id
_entity.type
_entity.pdbx_description
1 polymer ?
#
loop_
_entity_poly.entity_id
_entity_poly.type
_entity_poly.pdbx_seq_one_letter_code
_entity_poly.pdbx_strand_id
1 'polypeptide(L)'
;MIDYKSKIEDSEIRMSSPDEEKKRIYAKDSLDLTGDYSPRGSISFRTDILCPDSPGCLPYIKIELPLQQSHASILNLLTKISSKKGFEVTERSPSAITAIHTPNNRFQKFLCCWWFKESSNEETSIVRILICMDERRNKRILVAKGMSGEEKPVSRLLNSIEKSIDKFLRTPQKQNETYNKIEFDEEEESTMTCKNESSSYCLFHKILSSESYTLGKSLSQFIDSFKSQYRNPNESALLLPQPIESIKLQVEETVDSLFSHYNYGRSSTEKIMIYCRPSVEKYIYSKLMPHLLDIYNVKTEEFESKLQNTRRECEGVSDSSIMERLDIPTKLRMEDEKEPYSEAILLLNKLHHFGTPIEKLNCLLSIIESMKTEVVDYWKGEVEMEYTDEIKVLKFLAIKSDSIDLMGQIHMLIDYVGTRFDNEKRILLNFEEALRF
;
A
#
# COMPACT_ATOMS: atom_id res chain seq x y z
N MET A 1 31.93 47.29 45.90
CA MET A 1 30.68 48.07 46.05
C MET A 1 29.60 47.20 45.41
N ILE A 2 28.81 46.51 46.27
CA ILE A 2 27.61 45.68 46.03
C ILE A 2 27.87 44.44 45.14
N ASP A 3 28.07 43.20 45.59
CA ASP A 3 27.52 42.33 46.66
C ASP A 3 26.02 42.00 46.52
N TYR A 4 25.70 40.79 46.08
CA TYR A 4 24.41 40.14 46.32
C TYR A 4 24.59 38.65 46.59
N LYS A 5 24.49 38.33 47.88
CA LYS A 5 24.29 37.00 48.45
C LYS A 5 22.79 36.65 48.50
N SER A 6 22.55 35.34 48.43
CA SER A 6 21.48 34.54 49.06
C SER A 6 20.03 34.70 48.59
N LYS A 7 19.43 33.57 48.20
CA LYS A 7 18.54 32.80 49.10
C LYS A 7 18.34 31.37 48.61
N ILE A 8 18.61 30.45 49.52
CA ILE A 8 18.23 29.03 49.53
C ILE A 8 16.89 28.98 50.28
N GLU A 9 15.92 28.21 49.78
CA GLU A 9 14.87 27.64 50.61
C GLU A 9 14.38 26.32 50.00
N ASP A 10 14.18 25.37 50.92
CA ASP A 10 14.01 23.94 50.76
C ASP A 10 12.65 23.55 50.15
N SER A 11 12.64 22.47 49.35
CA SER A 11 11.51 21.55 49.38
C SER A 11 11.97 20.12 49.10
N GLU A 12 11.85 19.31 50.14
CA GLU A 12 12.05 17.87 50.17
C GLU A 12 11.07 17.16 49.23
N ILE A 13 11.57 16.33 48.31
CA ILE A 13 10.78 15.26 47.71
C ILE A 13 11.49 13.95 47.99
N ARG A 14 10.84 13.14 48.83
CA ARG A 14 11.26 11.82 49.29
C ARG A 14 11.35 10.85 48.13
N MET A 15 12.50 10.20 48.02
CA MET A 15 12.68 8.95 47.28
C MET A 15 12.01 7.81 48.05
N SER A 16 11.22 6.98 47.35
CA SER A 16 10.80 5.66 47.80
C SER A 16 11.49 4.59 46.96
N SER A 17 12.00 3.58 47.65
CA SER A 17 12.92 2.53 47.21
C SER A 17 12.34 1.52 46.21
N PRO A 18 13.19 0.84 45.42
CA PRO A 18 12.81 -0.24 44.51
C PRO A 18 13.00 -1.61 45.20
N ASP A 19 11.96 -2.13 45.85
CA ASP A 19 11.91 -3.52 46.32
C ASP A 19 10.47 -3.86 46.71
N GLU A 20 9.66 -4.35 45.76
CA GLU A 20 8.48 -5.21 45.99
C GLU A 20 7.68 -5.44 44.69
N GLU A 21 8.23 -6.07 43.64
CA GLU A 21 7.37 -6.81 42.70
C GLU A 21 8.10 -7.89 41.87
N LYS A 22 8.97 -8.66 42.54
CA LYS A 22 9.40 -9.99 42.08
C LYS A 22 8.85 -11.04 43.04
N LYS A 23 7.63 -11.54 42.76
CA LYS A 23 7.12 -12.85 43.22
C LYS A 23 5.76 -13.14 42.58
N ARG A 24 5.78 -13.76 41.40
CA ARG A 24 4.84 -14.83 41.00
C ARG A 24 5.43 -15.57 39.79
N ILE A 25 6.24 -16.55 40.15
CA ILE A 25 6.81 -17.61 39.32
C ILE A 25 5.73 -18.69 39.13
N TYR A 26 5.55 -19.08 37.86
CA TYR A 26 5.19 -20.40 37.31
C TYR A 26 3.96 -21.15 37.83
N ALA A 27 3.06 -21.50 36.89
CA ALA A 27 2.91 -22.87 36.38
C ALA A 27 1.46 -23.11 35.87
N LYS A 28 1.31 -23.46 34.58
CA LYS A 28 0.73 -24.73 34.10
C LYS A 28 0.18 -24.65 32.68
N ASP A 29 0.76 -25.50 31.86
CA ASP A 29 0.12 -26.47 30.97
C ASP A 29 -0.75 -25.96 29.82
N SER A 30 -0.11 -25.96 28.65
CA SER A 30 -0.52 -26.72 27.45
C SER A 30 -1.98 -27.15 27.34
N LEU A 31 -2.65 -26.67 26.31
CA LEU A 31 -3.61 -27.45 25.53
C LEU A 31 -3.69 -26.88 24.11
N ASP A 32 -3.08 -27.61 23.18
CA ASP A 32 -3.47 -27.65 21.78
C ASP A 32 -4.98 -27.89 21.70
N LEU A 33 -5.71 -27.00 21.04
CA LEU A 33 -6.99 -27.30 20.41
C LEU A 33 -7.12 -26.42 19.16
N THR A 34 -6.77 -27.05 18.04
CA THR A 34 -7.23 -26.72 16.70
C THR A 34 -8.75 -26.55 16.70
N GLY A 35 -9.20 -25.39 16.26
CA GLY A 35 -10.62 -25.07 16.16
C GLY A 35 -10.86 -24.04 15.05
N ASP A 36 -11.00 -24.55 13.83
CA ASP A 36 -11.52 -23.81 12.69
C ASP A 36 -12.86 -23.14 13.04
N TYR A 37 -12.85 -21.82 13.18
CA TYR A 37 -14.07 -21.01 13.18
C TYR A 37 -14.03 -20.05 12.00
N SER A 38 -14.57 -20.53 10.87
CA SER A 38 -14.97 -19.70 9.74
C SER A 38 -16.36 -19.11 9.99
N PRO A 39 -16.56 -17.79 9.99
CA PRO A 39 -17.90 -17.21 9.99
C PRO A 39 -18.42 -17.17 8.56
N ARG A 40 -18.89 -18.31 8.04
CA ARG A 40 -19.70 -18.37 6.82
C ARG A 40 -21.17 -18.19 7.16
N GLY A 41 -21.62 -16.94 7.06
CA GLY A 41 -23.03 -16.57 6.93
C GLY A 41 -23.31 -15.95 5.56
N SER A 42 -22.78 -16.51 4.47
CA SER A 42 -23.16 -16.11 3.11
C SER A 42 -24.15 -17.13 2.55
N ILE A 43 -25.33 -16.64 2.18
CA ILE A 43 -26.32 -17.38 1.39
C ILE A 43 -25.62 -17.76 0.07
N SER A 44 -25.13 -18.99 0.00
CA SER A 44 -24.58 -19.53 -1.23
C SER A 44 -25.73 -19.67 -2.21
N PHE A 45 -25.71 -18.93 -3.32
CA PHE A 45 -26.30 -19.42 -4.55
C PHE A 45 -25.53 -20.68 -4.92
N ARG A 46 -25.99 -21.82 -4.39
CA ARG A 46 -25.56 -23.10 -4.93
C ARG A 46 -25.89 -23.06 -6.41
N THR A 47 -24.86 -23.35 -7.19
CA THR A 47 -24.87 -23.64 -8.61
C THR A 47 -25.70 -24.90 -8.90
N ASP A 48 -26.95 -24.93 -8.48
CA ASP A 48 -27.96 -25.81 -9.04
C ASP A 48 -28.48 -25.10 -10.28
N ILE A 49 -27.67 -25.21 -11.34
CA ILE A 49 -28.04 -24.97 -12.72
C ILE A 49 -29.06 -26.06 -13.07
N LEU A 50 -30.30 -25.88 -12.60
CA LEU A 50 -31.44 -26.65 -13.09
C LEU A 50 -31.91 -26.01 -14.39
N CYS A 51 -32.15 -26.87 -15.36
CA CYS A 51 -32.49 -26.57 -16.75
C CYS A 51 -33.47 -25.37 -16.89
N PRO A 52 -33.18 -24.42 -17.79
CA PRO A 52 -34.09 -23.31 -18.10
C PRO A 52 -35.47 -23.76 -18.61
N ASP A 53 -35.65 -25.05 -18.91
CA ASP A 53 -36.88 -25.63 -19.48
C ASP A 53 -37.73 -26.44 -18.48
N SER A 54 -37.44 -26.37 -17.16
CA SER A 54 -38.29 -27.05 -16.18
C SER A 54 -39.63 -26.30 -15.99
N PRO A 55 -40.79 -26.99 -16.05
CA PRO A 55 -42.09 -26.35 -15.88
C PRO A 55 -42.21 -25.78 -14.46
N GLY A 56 -42.38 -24.46 -14.37
CA GLY A 56 -42.45 -23.72 -13.11
C GLY A 56 -41.23 -22.82 -12.81
N CYS A 57 -40.20 -22.81 -13.67
CA CYS A 57 -39.09 -21.87 -13.51
C CYS A 57 -39.46 -20.47 -14.03
N LEU A 58 -39.24 -19.46 -13.19
CA LEU A 58 -39.43 -18.07 -13.58
C LEU A 58 -38.32 -17.58 -14.52
N PRO A 59 -38.61 -16.56 -15.35
CA PRO A 59 -37.68 -16.04 -16.35
C PRO A 59 -36.32 -15.63 -15.77
N TYR A 60 -35.27 -15.81 -16.58
CA TYR A 60 -33.88 -15.56 -16.23
C TYR A 60 -33.14 -14.95 -17.42
N ILE A 61 -32.26 -13.97 -17.16
CA ILE A 61 -31.33 -13.42 -18.15
C ILE A 61 -29.91 -13.33 -17.57
N LYS A 62 -28.92 -13.51 -18.45
CA LYS A 62 -27.49 -13.36 -18.16
C LYS A 62 -26.85 -12.50 -19.24
N ILE A 63 -26.22 -11.40 -18.85
CA ILE A 63 -25.62 -10.43 -19.77
C ILE A 63 -24.16 -10.20 -19.37
N GLU A 64 -23.25 -10.29 -20.34
CA GLU A 64 -21.85 -9.90 -20.15
C GLU A 64 -21.71 -8.38 -20.27
N LEU A 65 -21.03 -7.77 -19.29
CA LEU A 65 -20.84 -6.34 -19.19
C LEU A 65 -19.35 -5.98 -19.31
N PRO A 66 -19.00 -4.91 -20.05
CA PRO A 66 -17.63 -4.40 -20.08
C PRO A 66 -17.27 -3.75 -18.74
N LEU A 67 -16.00 -3.86 -18.34
CA LEU A 67 -15.47 -3.31 -17.08
C LEU A 67 -15.40 -1.78 -17.04
N GLN A 68 -15.53 -1.13 -18.19
CA GLN A 68 -15.41 0.33 -18.34
C GLN A 68 -16.56 1.11 -17.67
N GLN A 69 -17.70 0.46 -17.40
CA GLN A 69 -18.85 1.09 -16.77
C GLN A 69 -18.82 0.88 -15.24
N SER A 70 -19.19 1.87 -14.43
CA SER A 70 -19.23 1.69 -12.96
C SER A 70 -20.41 0.81 -12.53
N HIS A 71 -20.27 0.06 -11.42
CA HIS A 71 -21.37 -0.74 -10.84
C HIS A 71 -22.57 0.17 -10.51
N ALA A 72 -22.31 1.32 -9.88
CA ALA A 72 -23.33 2.28 -9.52
C ALA A 72 -24.14 2.80 -10.73
N SER A 73 -23.48 3.08 -11.86
CA SER A 73 -24.16 3.52 -13.08
C SER A 73 -25.15 2.48 -13.60
N ILE A 74 -24.73 1.21 -13.59
CA ILE A 74 -25.55 0.08 -14.02
C ILE A 74 -26.70 -0.13 -13.03
N LEU A 75 -26.44 -0.13 -11.73
CA LEU A 75 -27.48 -0.27 -10.69
C LEU A 75 -28.50 0.88 -10.71
N ASN A 76 -28.06 2.12 -10.95
CA ASN A 76 -28.95 3.27 -11.10
C ASN A 76 -29.82 3.15 -12.36
N LEU A 77 -29.26 2.67 -13.47
CA LEU A 77 -30.03 2.35 -14.68
C LEU A 77 -31.09 1.27 -14.40
N LEU A 78 -30.70 0.18 -13.74
CA LEU A 78 -31.60 -0.93 -13.38
C LEU A 78 -32.72 -0.49 -12.43
N THR A 79 -32.39 0.36 -11.45
CA THR A 79 -33.38 0.94 -10.53
C THR A 79 -34.41 1.77 -11.31
N LYS A 80 -33.96 2.65 -12.20
CA LYS A 80 -34.85 3.46 -13.05
C LYS A 80 -35.74 2.59 -13.95
N ILE A 81 -35.19 1.53 -14.53
CA ILE A 81 -35.95 0.59 -15.35
C ILE A 81 -37.01 -0.14 -14.50
N SER A 82 -36.63 -0.62 -13.32
CA SER A 82 -37.51 -1.33 -12.39
C SER A 82 -38.69 -0.46 -11.98
N SER A 83 -38.44 0.78 -11.54
CA SER A 83 -39.51 1.73 -11.19
C SER A 83 -40.41 2.06 -12.38
N LYS A 84 -39.84 2.24 -13.59
CA LYS A 84 -40.62 2.50 -14.81
C LYS A 84 -41.54 1.33 -15.18
N LYS A 85 -41.22 0.10 -14.73
CA LYS A 85 -42.03 -1.09 -14.94
C LYS A 85 -42.97 -1.40 -13.77
N GLY A 86 -43.09 -0.51 -12.79
CA GLY A 86 -43.96 -0.68 -11.64
C GLY A 86 -43.39 -1.60 -10.57
N PHE A 87 -42.09 -1.90 -10.61
CA PHE A 87 -41.40 -2.60 -9.53
C PHE A 87 -40.80 -1.59 -8.55
N GLU A 88 -41.07 -1.78 -7.26
CA GLU A 88 -40.45 -1.08 -6.17
C GLU A 88 -39.16 -1.79 -5.77
N VAL A 89 -38.05 -1.06 -5.68
CA VAL A 89 -36.76 -1.63 -5.26
C VAL A 89 -36.71 -1.62 -3.74
N THR A 90 -36.73 -2.80 -3.12
CA THR A 90 -36.83 -2.96 -1.66
C THR A 90 -35.49 -3.26 -1.01
N GLU A 91 -34.59 -3.97 -1.71
CA GLU A 91 -33.22 -4.19 -1.26
C GLU A 91 -32.25 -3.72 -2.33
N ARG A 92 -31.26 -2.93 -1.91
CA ARG A 92 -30.16 -2.48 -2.76
C ARG A 92 -28.85 -2.73 -2.03
N SER A 93 -28.01 -3.57 -2.61
CA SER A 93 -26.62 -3.79 -2.19
C SER A 93 -25.66 -3.36 -3.31
N PRO A 94 -24.34 -3.32 -3.06
CA PRO A 94 -23.34 -2.93 -4.05
C PRO A 94 -23.31 -3.84 -5.29
N SER A 95 -23.84 -5.06 -5.18
CA SER A 95 -23.83 -6.07 -6.22
C SER A 95 -25.21 -6.67 -6.50
N ALA A 96 -26.27 -6.22 -5.81
CA ALA A 96 -27.60 -6.80 -5.94
C ALA A 96 -28.73 -5.76 -5.84
N ILE A 97 -29.82 -6.03 -6.55
CA ILE A 97 -31.10 -5.33 -6.41
C ILE A 97 -32.20 -6.37 -6.28
N THR A 98 -33.06 -6.23 -5.28
CA THR A 98 -34.33 -6.96 -5.19
C THR A 98 -35.46 -5.98 -5.54
N ALA A 99 -36.23 -6.31 -6.57
CA ALA A 99 -37.32 -5.51 -7.09
C ALA A 99 -38.64 -6.28 -6.92
N ILE A 100 -39.66 -5.64 -6.33
CA ILE A 100 -40.96 -6.23 -6.00
C ILE A 100 -42.07 -5.48 -6.74
N HIS A 101 -42.92 -6.22 -7.44
CA HIS A 101 -44.13 -5.68 -8.07
C HIS A 101 -45.37 -6.20 -7.35
N THR A 102 -46.11 -5.27 -6.76
CA THR A 102 -47.40 -5.55 -6.12
C THR A 102 -48.51 -5.05 -7.04
N PRO A 103 -49.44 -5.91 -7.49
CA PRO A 103 -50.54 -5.47 -8.35
C PRO A 103 -51.40 -4.43 -7.62
N ASN A 104 -51.49 -3.23 -8.18
CA ASN A 104 -52.17 -2.11 -7.55
C ASN A 104 -53.69 -2.17 -7.81
N ASN A 105 -54.36 -3.20 -7.29
CA ASN A 105 -55.80 -3.41 -7.46
C ASN A 105 -56.65 -2.64 -6.44
N ARG A 106 -56.43 -1.32 -6.34
CA ARG A 106 -57.19 -0.47 -5.39
C ARG A 106 -58.70 -0.51 -5.63
N PHE A 107 -59.14 -0.68 -6.88
CA PHE A 107 -60.57 -0.73 -7.23
C PHE A 107 -61.23 -2.07 -6.86
N GLN A 108 -60.51 -3.19 -7.03
CA GLN A 108 -60.97 -4.51 -6.57
C GLN A 108 -60.95 -4.62 -5.05
N LYS A 109 -59.94 -4.07 -4.36
CA LYS A 109 -59.93 -4.00 -2.89
C LYS A 109 -61.10 -3.20 -2.32
N PHE A 110 -61.55 -2.14 -3.01
CA PHE A 110 -62.73 -1.37 -2.58
C PHE A 110 -64.05 -2.14 -2.78
N LEU A 111 -64.16 -2.96 -3.83
CA LEU A 111 -65.36 -3.77 -4.12
C LEU A 111 -65.40 -5.08 -3.32
N CYS A 112 -64.25 -5.73 -3.07
CA CYS A 112 -64.16 -6.98 -2.32
C CYS A 112 -64.41 -6.79 -0.81
N CYS A 113 -64.18 -5.60 -0.25
CA CYS A 113 -64.53 -5.27 1.13
C CYS A 113 -66.04 -5.36 1.42
N TRP A 114 -66.89 -5.35 0.40
CA TRP A 114 -68.33 -5.47 0.61
C TRP A 114 -68.87 -6.90 0.47
N TRP A 115 -68.40 -7.73 -0.47
CA TRP A 115 -69.17 -8.95 -0.81
C TRP A 115 -68.48 -10.32 -0.71
N PHE A 116 -67.16 -10.46 -0.53
CA PHE A 116 -66.56 -11.81 -0.43
C PHE A 116 -65.35 -11.88 0.51
N LYS A 117 -65.47 -12.71 1.56
CA LYS A 117 -64.34 -13.22 2.35
C LYS A 117 -63.78 -14.45 1.63
N GLU A 118 -62.82 -14.22 0.74
CA GLU A 118 -61.77 -15.20 0.45
C GLU A 118 -60.58 -14.45 -0.14
N SER A 119 -59.51 -14.39 0.64
CA SER A 119 -58.24 -13.79 0.26
C SER A 119 -57.55 -14.67 -0.76
N SER A 120 -57.81 -14.43 -2.05
CA SER A 120 -56.86 -14.86 -3.08
C SER A 120 -55.55 -14.12 -2.79
N ASN A 121 -54.50 -14.86 -2.43
CA ASN A 121 -53.16 -14.30 -2.25
C ASN A 121 -52.79 -13.49 -3.50
N GLU A 122 -52.74 -12.16 -3.39
CA GLU A 122 -52.19 -11.33 -4.45
C GLU A 122 -50.71 -11.71 -4.58
N GLU A 123 -50.39 -12.50 -5.61
CA GLU A 123 -49.02 -12.98 -5.81
C GLU A 123 -48.12 -11.80 -6.21
N THR A 124 -47.33 -11.34 -5.25
CA THR A 124 -46.27 -10.35 -5.47
C THR A 124 -45.18 -10.97 -6.36
N SER A 125 -44.84 -10.29 -7.45
CA SER A 125 -43.71 -10.71 -8.30
C SER A 125 -42.41 -10.16 -7.77
N ILE A 126 -41.43 -11.02 -7.53
CA ILE A 126 -40.11 -10.64 -7.00
C ILE A 126 -39.04 -10.99 -8.04
N VAL A 127 -38.18 -10.03 -8.35
CA VAL A 127 -37.03 -10.20 -9.25
C VAL A 127 -35.77 -9.82 -8.50
N ARG A 128 -34.76 -10.71 -8.54
CA ARG A 128 -33.43 -10.44 -8.00
C ARG A 128 -32.46 -10.24 -9.14
N ILE A 129 -31.76 -9.12 -9.11
CA ILE A 129 -30.73 -8.74 -10.07
C ILE A 129 -29.40 -8.74 -9.32
N LEU A 130 -28.38 -9.36 -9.91
CA LEU A 130 -27.06 -9.56 -9.33
C LEU A 130 -26.01 -9.15 -10.36
N ILE A 131 -24.95 -8.53 -9.89
CA ILE A 131 -23.77 -8.19 -10.68
C ILE A 131 -22.58 -8.88 -10.01
N CYS A 132 -21.95 -9.79 -10.74
CA CYS A 132 -20.82 -10.57 -10.25
C CYS A 132 -19.59 -10.36 -11.13
N MET A 133 -18.40 -10.47 -10.53
CA MET A 133 -17.15 -10.50 -11.27
C MET A 133 -16.77 -11.96 -11.55
N ASP A 134 -16.54 -12.27 -12.82
CA ASP A 134 -15.89 -13.52 -13.23
C ASP A 134 -14.38 -13.28 -13.26
N GLU A 135 -13.71 -13.59 -12.16
CA GLU A 135 -12.26 -13.41 -11.99
C GLU A 135 -11.45 -14.19 -13.04
N ARG A 136 -11.95 -15.36 -13.48
CA ARG A 136 -11.23 -16.21 -14.44
C ARG A 136 -11.24 -15.61 -15.84
N ARG A 137 -12.32 -14.93 -16.21
CA ARG A 137 -12.49 -14.33 -17.55
C ARG A 137 -12.26 -12.83 -17.56
N ASN A 138 -12.02 -12.23 -16.40
CA ASN A 138 -11.94 -10.79 -16.19
C ASN A 138 -13.14 -10.04 -16.82
N LYS A 139 -14.34 -10.59 -16.63
CA LYS A 139 -15.59 -10.02 -17.15
C LYS A 139 -16.57 -9.79 -16.02
N ARG A 140 -17.41 -8.78 -16.17
CA ARG A 140 -18.55 -8.58 -15.28
C ARG A 140 -19.78 -9.26 -15.87
N ILE A 141 -20.54 -9.93 -15.04
CA ILE A 141 -21.74 -10.67 -15.45
C ILE A 141 -22.92 -10.09 -14.66
N LEU A 142 -23.92 -9.61 -15.38
CA LEU A 142 -25.23 -9.30 -14.81
C LEU A 142 -26.15 -10.50 -14.96
N VAL A 143 -26.79 -10.86 -13.86
CA VAL A 143 -27.75 -11.94 -13.75
C VAL A 143 -29.04 -11.38 -13.20
N ALA A 144 -30.16 -11.54 -13.89
CA ALA A 144 -31.47 -11.16 -13.36
C ALA A 144 -32.43 -12.34 -13.44
N LYS A 145 -33.07 -12.67 -12.32
CA LYS A 145 -33.91 -13.86 -12.16
C LYS A 145 -35.20 -13.54 -11.42
N GLY A 146 -36.33 -14.04 -11.91
CA GLY A 146 -37.56 -14.08 -11.14
C GLY A 146 -37.45 -15.07 -9.98
N MET A 147 -37.75 -14.61 -8.76
CA MET A 147 -37.71 -15.42 -7.54
C MET A 147 -39.09 -15.98 -7.19
N SER A 148 -40.15 -15.20 -7.40
CA SER A 148 -41.54 -15.60 -7.15
C SER A 148 -42.55 -14.72 -7.91
N GLY A 149 -43.80 -15.17 -7.99
CA GLY A 149 -44.97 -14.46 -8.54
C GLY A 149 -45.19 -14.65 -10.04
N GLU A 150 -46.02 -13.80 -10.64
CA GLU A 150 -46.45 -13.99 -12.03
C GLU A 150 -45.31 -13.86 -13.06
N GLU A 151 -45.32 -14.72 -14.08
CA GLU A 151 -44.33 -14.72 -15.16
C GLU A 151 -44.40 -13.44 -16.01
N LYS A 152 -45.61 -12.93 -16.30
CA LYS A 152 -45.80 -11.79 -17.22
C LYS A 152 -45.16 -10.49 -16.72
N PRO A 153 -45.32 -10.04 -15.46
CA PRO A 153 -44.56 -8.91 -14.91
C PRO A 153 -43.05 -9.11 -14.94
N VAL A 154 -42.57 -10.30 -14.57
CA VAL A 154 -41.13 -10.63 -14.53
C VAL A 154 -40.52 -10.55 -15.93
N SER A 155 -41.10 -11.24 -16.92
CA SER A 155 -40.64 -11.20 -18.32
C SER A 155 -40.62 -9.79 -18.89
N ARG A 156 -41.60 -8.94 -18.53
CA ARG A 156 -41.64 -7.53 -18.97
C ARG A 156 -40.49 -6.71 -18.41
N LEU A 157 -40.08 -6.96 -17.16
CA LEU A 157 -38.94 -6.30 -16.54
C LEU A 157 -37.63 -6.78 -17.18
N LEU A 158 -37.42 -8.09 -17.29
CA LEU A 158 -36.18 -8.66 -17.84
C LEU A 158 -35.94 -8.22 -19.29
N ASN A 159 -36.95 -8.27 -20.15
CA ASN A 159 -36.86 -7.78 -21.54
C ASN A 159 -36.53 -6.28 -21.61
N SER A 160 -36.97 -5.49 -20.62
CA SER A 160 -36.66 -4.05 -20.57
C SER A 160 -35.24 -3.79 -20.11
N ILE A 161 -34.72 -4.60 -19.18
CA ILE A 161 -33.34 -4.58 -18.71
C ILE A 161 -32.41 -4.90 -19.89
N GLU A 162 -32.65 -6.02 -20.58
CA GLU A 162 -31.81 -6.46 -21.69
C GLU A 162 -31.72 -5.40 -22.80
N LYS A 163 -32.85 -4.87 -23.27
CA LYS A 163 -32.89 -3.82 -24.31
C LYS A 163 -32.20 -2.53 -23.88
N SER A 164 -32.36 -2.15 -22.60
CA SER A 164 -31.81 -0.90 -22.09
C SER A 164 -30.32 -1.00 -21.82
N ILE A 165 -29.83 -2.17 -21.41
CA ILE A 165 -28.40 -2.45 -21.30
C ILE A 165 -27.76 -2.48 -22.69
N ASP A 166 -28.33 -3.17 -23.67
CA ASP A 166 -27.79 -3.19 -25.04
C ASP A 166 -27.69 -1.77 -25.63
N LYS A 167 -28.72 -0.93 -25.41
CA LYS A 167 -28.68 0.49 -25.79
C LYS A 167 -27.60 1.28 -25.03
N PHE A 168 -27.46 1.04 -23.72
CA PHE A 168 -26.45 1.68 -22.88
C PHE A 168 -25.03 1.33 -23.34
N LEU A 169 -24.79 0.08 -23.74
CA LEU A 169 -23.50 -0.39 -24.25
C LEU A 169 -23.16 0.16 -25.63
N ARG A 170 -24.15 0.37 -26.50
CA ARG A 170 -23.96 0.88 -27.87
C ARG A 170 -23.89 2.41 -27.97
N THR A 171 -24.24 3.12 -26.91
CA THR A 171 -24.19 4.59 -26.93
C THR A 171 -22.73 5.01 -26.75
N PRO A 172 -22.06 5.59 -27.77
CA PRO A 172 -20.70 6.10 -27.60
C PRO A 172 -20.75 7.17 -26.51
N GLN A 173 -20.07 6.92 -25.40
CA GLN A 173 -19.91 7.94 -24.38
C GLN A 173 -19.19 9.12 -25.04
N LYS A 174 -19.89 10.25 -25.16
CA LYS A 174 -19.21 11.53 -25.40
C LYS A 174 -18.22 11.66 -24.25
N GLN A 175 -16.93 11.54 -24.56
CA GLN A 175 -15.83 11.76 -23.64
C GLN A 175 -15.93 13.21 -23.15
N ASN A 176 -16.65 13.43 -22.06
CA ASN A 176 -16.35 14.55 -21.19
C ASN A 176 -15.13 14.11 -20.38
N GLU A 177 -13.96 14.37 -20.95
CA GLU A 177 -12.64 14.23 -20.34
C GLU A 177 -12.48 15.24 -19.20
N THR A 178 -13.23 15.06 -18.12
CA THR A 178 -13.06 15.87 -16.91
C THR A 178 -13.15 14.95 -15.72
N TYR A 179 -11.96 14.67 -15.15
CA TYR A 179 -11.71 14.05 -13.85
C TYR A 179 -12.87 13.19 -13.34
N ASN A 180 -12.95 11.95 -13.83
CA ASN A 180 -13.89 10.97 -13.26
C ASN A 180 -13.55 10.80 -11.78
N LYS A 181 -14.44 11.32 -10.94
CA LYS A 181 -14.49 11.10 -9.50
C LYS A 181 -14.40 9.59 -9.27
N ILE A 182 -13.32 9.14 -8.63
CA ILE A 182 -13.18 7.74 -8.24
C ILE A 182 -14.27 7.52 -7.18
N GLU A 183 -15.32 6.79 -7.53
CA GLU A 183 -16.35 6.35 -6.59
C GLU A 183 -15.73 5.23 -5.74
N PHE A 184 -15.42 5.55 -4.48
CA PHE A 184 -15.07 4.58 -3.45
C PHE A 184 -16.37 3.92 -2.99
N ASP A 185 -16.47 2.59 -3.12
CA ASP A 185 -17.45 1.82 -2.35
C ASP A 185 -16.99 1.85 -0.89
N GLU A 186 -17.66 2.65 -0.07
CA GLU A 186 -17.47 2.70 1.38
C GLU A 186 -17.97 1.39 1.99
N GLU A 187 -17.05 0.50 2.34
CA GLU A 187 -17.26 -0.44 3.44
C GLU A 187 -16.41 0.03 4.63
N GLU A 188 -17.09 0.48 5.69
CA GLU A 188 -16.49 0.78 6.99
C GLU A 188 -15.87 -0.49 7.60
N GLU A 189 -14.62 -0.80 7.26
CA GLU A 189 -13.75 -1.52 8.17
C GLU A 189 -13.03 -0.50 9.05
N SER A 190 -13.41 -0.44 10.32
CA SER A 190 -12.87 0.48 11.33
C SER A 190 -11.42 0.16 11.76
N THR A 191 -10.79 -0.87 11.17
CA THR A 191 -9.44 -1.30 11.50
C THR A 191 -8.56 -1.30 10.26
N MET A 192 -7.41 -0.63 10.32
CA MET A 192 -6.37 -0.76 9.29
C MET A 192 -5.88 -2.20 9.26
N THR A 193 -6.29 -2.95 8.24
CA THR A 193 -5.76 -4.29 7.94
C THR A 193 -4.74 -4.18 6.82
N CYS A 194 -3.77 -5.11 6.74
CA CYS A 194 -2.78 -5.17 5.64
C CYS A 194 -3.41 -5.26 4.23
N LYS A 195 -4.70 -5.65 4.15
CA LYS A 195 -5.48 -5.66 2.90
C LYS A 195 -5.78 -4.25 2.39
N ASN A 196 -6.02 -3.29 3.29
CA ASN A 196 -6.30 -1.90 2.96
C ASN A 196 -5.05 -1.15 2.45
N GLU A 197 -3.87 -1.54 2.94
CA GLU A 197 -2.59 -1.03 2.44
C GLU A 197 -2.34 -1.49 1.00
N SER A 198 -2.44 -2.80 0.74
CA SER A 198 -2.20 -3.39 -0.59
C SER A 198 -3.19 -2.88 -1.65
N SER A 199 -4.46 -2.70 -1.28
CA SER A 199 -5.48 -2.14 -2.18
C SER A 199 -5.21 -0.66 -2.48
N SER A 200 -4.78 0.13 -1.48
CA SER A 200 -4.42 1.54 -1.65
C SER A 200 -3.24 1.73 -2.61
N TYR A 201 -2.16 0.96 -2.43
CA TYR A 201 -1.02 0.97 -3.35
C TYR A 201 -1.42 0.61 -4.79
N CYS A 202 -2.29 -0.40 -4.95
CA CYS A 202 -2.78 -0.81 -6.27
C CYS A 202 -3.59 0.30 -6.96
N LEU A 203 -4.43 1.02 -6.20
CA LEU A 203 -5.22 2.13 -6.72
C LEU A 203 -4.34 3.28 -7.22
N PHE A 204 -3.36 3.71 -6.41
CA PHE A 204 -2.41 4.74 -6.82
C PHE A 204 -1.62 4.27 -8.04
N HIS A 205 -1.06 3.07 -8.01
CA HIS A 205 -0.32 2.53 -9.15
C HIS A 205 -1.13 2.55 -10.44
N LYS A 206 -2.41 2.16 -10.41
CA LYS A 206 -3.28 2.18 -11.60
C LYS A 206 -3.47 3.58 -12.18
N ILE A 207 -3.59 4.61 -11.34
CA ILE A 207 -3.70 6.00 -11.78
C ILE A 207 -2.38 6.46 -12.38
N LEU A 208 -1.27 6.23 -11.67
CA LEU A 208 0.07 6.67 -12.04
C LEU A 208 0.57 5.96 -13.31
N SER A 209 0.17 4.71 -13.54
CA SER A 209 0.62 3.89 -14.66
C SER A 209 -0.24 3.97 -15.91
N SER A 210 -1.36 4.71 -15.91
CA SER A 210 -2.26 4.76 -17.05
C SER A 210 -2.26 6.13 -17.72
N GLU A 211 -1.81 6.16 -18.98
CA GLU A 211 -1.82 7.36 -19.82
C GLU A 211 -3.25 7.82 -20.20
N SER A 212 -4.27 7.01 -19.89
CA SER A 212 -5.66 7.43 -19.99
C SER A 212 -6.04 8.49 -18.95
N TYR A 213 -5.25 8.61 -17.87
CA TYR A 213 -5.35 9.70 -16.90
C TYR A 213 -4.35 10.79 -17.25
N THR A 214 -4.78 12.05 -17.15
CA THR A 214 -3.91 13.23 -17.34
C THR A 214 -2.67 13.16 -16.46
N LEU A 215 -2.82 12.76 -15.19
CA LEU A 215 -1.71 12.60 -14.26
C LEU A 215 -0.73 11.49 -14.70
N GLY A 216 -1.24 10.31 -15.08
CA GLY A 216 -0.40 9.21 -15.55
C GLY A 216 0.35 9.55 -16.84
N LYS A 217 -0.30 10.28 -17.76
CA LYS A 217 0.35 10.81 -18.97
C LYS A 217 1.45 11.82 -18.64
N SER A 218 1.19 12.76 -17.73
CA SER A 218 2.18 13.75 -17.26
C SER A 218 3.40 13.08 -16.65
N LEU A 219 3.20 12.04 -15.84
CA LEU A 219 4.28 11.26 -15.24
C LEU A 219 5.08 10.47 -16.27
N SER A 220 4.41 9.83 -17.24
CA SER A 220 5.06 9.14 -18.35
C SER A 220 6.00 10.08 -19.11
N GLN A 221 5.49 11.28 -19.45
CA GLN A 221 6.27 12.33 -20.11
C GLN A 221 7.44 12.84 -19.27
N PHE A 222 7.25 13.04 -17.97
CA PHE A 222 8.34 13.41 -17.07
C PHE A 222 9.44 12.33 -17.04
N ILE A 223 9.07 11.06 -16.91
CA ILE A 223 10.03 9.94 -16.86
C ILE A 223 10.86 9.89 -18.16
N ASP A 224 10.21 10.04 -19.31
CA ASP A 224 10.89 10.05 -20.61
C ASP A 224 11.78 11.29 -20.77
N SER A 225 11.30 12.46 -20.37
CA SER A 225 12.08 13.71 -20.39
C SER A 225 13.30 13.61 -19.47
N PHE A 226 13.14 13.07 -18.27
CA PHE A 226 14.24 12.87 -17.31
C PHE A 226 15.33 11.99 -17.92
N LYS A 227 14.94 10.84 -18.50
CA LYS A 227 15.90 9.91 -19.14
C LYS A 227 16.59 10.54 -20.35
N SER A 228 15.88 11.39 -21.11
CA SER A 228 16.48 12.11 -22.24
C SER A 228 17.42 13.21 -21.78
N GLN A 229 17.06 13.97 -20.74
CA GLN A 229 17.84 15.09 -20.22
C GLN A 229 19.13 14.60 -19.55
N TYR A 230 19.05 13.52 -18.77
CA TYR A 230 20.17 12.96 -18.03
C TYR A 230 20.75 11.70 -18.69
N ARG A 231 20.71 11.64 -20.03
CA ARG A 231 21.16 10.48 -20.80
C ARG A 231 22.65 10.17 -20.64
N ASN A 232 23.48 11.21 -20.45
CA ASN A 232 24.93 11.05 -20.25
C ASN A 232 25.24 11.17 -18.75
N PRO A 233 25.61 10.07 -18.06
CA PRO A 233 25.92 10.11 -16.63
C PRO A 233 27.06 11.06 -16.27
N ASN A 234 28.08 11.19 -17.12
CA ASN A 234 29.24 12.06 -16.86
C ASN A 234 28.87 13.54 -16.85
N GLU A 235 28.11 13.99 -17.84
CA GLU A 235 27.62 15.37 -17.89
C GLU A 235 26.60 15.62 -16.77
N SER A 236 25.76 14.64 -16.49
CA SER A 236 24.72 14.74 -15.45
C SER A 236 25.30 14.78 -14.04
N ALA A 237 26.44 14.13 -13.79
CA ALA A 237 27.12 14.12 -12.49
C ALA A 237 27.56 15.53 -12.07
N LEU A 238 27.88 16.40 -13.04
CA LEU A 238 28.22 17.81 -12.81
C LEU A 238 27.01 18.65 -12.34
N LEU A 239 25.79 18.15 -12.54
CA LEU A 239 24.55 18.82 -12.18
C LEU A 239 23.98 18.36 -10.83
N LEU A 240 24.60 17.39 -10.15
CA LEU A 240 24.14 16.94 -8.84
C LEU A 240 24.12 18.10 -7.83
N PRO A 241 23.04 18.27 -7.03
CA PRO A 241 21.92 17.34 -6.79
C PRO A 241 20.68 17.55 -7.67
N GLN A 242 20.73 18.37 -8.73
CA GLN A 242 19.57 18.75 -9.54
C GLN A 242 18.70 17.56 -10.04
N PRO A 243 19.25 16.42 -10.52
CA PRO A 243 18.43 15.29 -10.94
C PRO A 243 17.51 14.77 -9.82
N ILE A 244 18.02 14.58 -8.60
CA ILE A 244 17.19 14.07 -7.50
C ILE A 244 16.20 15.11 -7.01
N GLU A 245 16.55 16.40 -7.07
CA GLU A 245 15.64 17.51 -6.77
C GLU A 245 14.47 17.57 -7.75
N SER A 246 14.73 17.34 -9.05
CA SER A 246 13.67 17.29 -10.07
C SER A 246 12.67 16.15 -9.81
N ILE A 247 13.16 14.98 -9.35
CA ILE A 247 12.30 13.84 -8.97
C ILE A 247 11.46 14.21 -7.75
N LYS A 248 12.07 14.82 -6.72
CA LYS A 248 11.35 15.26 -5.52
C LYS A 248 10.25 16.25 -5.87
N LEU A 249 10.53 17.24 -6.71
CA LEU A 249 9.54 18.21 -7.16
C LEU A 249 8.37 17.51 -7.86
N GLN A 250 8.66 16.57 -8.77
CA GLN A 250 7.61 15.81 -9.44
C GLN A 250 6.79 14.95 -8.47
N VAL A 251 7.41 14.37 -7.43
CA VAL A 251 6.69 13.65 -6.35
C VAL A 251 5.71 14.59 -5.66
N GLU A 252 6.16 15.78 -5.23
CA GLU A 252 5.31 16.77 -4.57
C GLU A 252 4.13 17.18 -5.47
N GLU A 253 4.40 17.56 -6.72
CA GLU A 253 3.38 17.96 -7.69
C GLU A 253 2.35 16.84 -7.96
N THR A 254 2.81 15.58 -7.95
CA THR A 254 1.95 14.41 -8.16
C THR A 254 1.05 14.16 -6.95
N VAL A 255 1.61 14.26 -5.74
CA VAL A 255 0.85 14.15 -4.49
C VAL A 255 -0.19 15.26 -4.40
N ASP A 256 0.18 16.50 -4.70
CA ASP A 256 -0.72 17.66 -4.72
C ASP A 256 -1.82 17.50 -5.78
N SER A 257 -1.49 16.95 -6.96
CA SER A 257 -2.47 16.66 -8.00
C SER A 257 -3.46 15.57 -7.58
N LEU A 258 -2.99 14.51 -6.92
CA LEU A 258 -3.87 13.47 -6.36
C LEU A 258 -4.81 14.05 -5.29
N PHE A 259 -4.31 14.96 -4.46
CA PHE A 259 -5.11 15.63 -3.44
C PHE A 259 -6.18 16.56 -4.05
N SER A 260 -5.74 17.48 -4.91
CA SER A 260 -6.57 18.57 -5.45
C SER A 260 -7.54 18.11 -6.54
N HIS A 261 -7.12 17.22 -7.44
CA HIS A 261 -7.88 16.87 -8.64
C HIS A 261 -8.60 15.52 -8.56
N TYR A 262 -8.08 14.58 -7.76
CA TYR A 262 -8.66 13.23 -7.63
C TYR A 262 -9.50 13.05 -6.35
N ASN A 263 -9.68 14.12 -5.56
CA ASN A 263 -10.46 14.14 -4.31
C ASN A 263 -9.95 13.13 -3.25
N TYR A 264 -8.69 12.73 -3.31
CA TYR A 264 -8.05 12.03 -2.21
C TYR A 264 -7.79 13.05 -1.09
N GLY A 265 -8.29 12.82 0.13
CA GLY A 265 -8.26 13.81 1.22
C GLY A 265 -9.62 14.38 1.63
N ARG A 266 -10.72 13.87 1.06
CA ARG A 266 -12.06 14.02 1.66
C ARG A 266 -12.22 13.02 2.81
N SER A 267 -13.19 13.23 3.70
CA SER A 267 -13.44 12.35 4.86
C SER A 267 -13.50 10.85 4.53
N SER A 268 -13.93 10.49 3.31
CA SER A 268 -14.01 9.11 2.84
C SER A 268 -12.68 8.52 2.31
N THR A 269 -11.70 9.35 1.98
CA THR A 269 -10.40 8.94 1.37
C THR A 269 -9.18 9.36 2.18
N GLU A 270 -9.37 10.07 3.28
CA GLU A 270 -8.33 10.57 4.18
C GLU A 270 -7.43 9.43 4.69
N LYS A 271 -8.01 8.27 5.06
CA LYS A 271 -7.25 7.11 5.53
C LYS A 271 -6.29 6.52 4.48
N ILE A 272 -6.56 6.75 3.19
CA ILE A 272 -5.73 6.26 2.08
C ILE A 272 -4.55 7.21 1.82
N MET A 273 -4.67 8.49 2.24
CA MET A 273 -3.67 9.52 1.98
C MET A 273 -2.30 9.24 2.59
N ILE A 274 -2.25 8.51 3.72
CA ILE A 274 -0.97 8.13 4.33
C ILE A 274 -0.09 7.28 3.40
N TYR A 275 -0.72 6.57 2.45
CA TYR A 275 -0.03 5.74 1.46
C TYR A 275 0.25 6.47 0.14
N CYS A 276 -0.29 7.68 -0.05
CA CYS A 276 -0.20 8.42 -1.31
C CYS A 276 1.26 8.74 -1.69
N ARG A 277 1.96 9.47 -0.82
CA ARG A 277 3.37 9.82 -1.06
C ARG A 277 4.27 8.59 -1.20
N PRO A 278 4.23 7.58 -0.29
CA PRO A 278 4.99 6.35 -0.48
C PRO A 278 4.71 5.65 -1.81
N SER A 279 3.45 5.62 -2.26
CA SER A 279 3.07 5.02 -3.55
C SER A 279 3.66 5.78 -4.74
N VAL A 280 3.59 7.11 -4.71
CA VAL A 280 4.12 7.99 -5.76
C VAL A 280 5.63 7.87 -5.83
N GLU A 281 6.33 7.96 -4.69
CA GLU A 281 7.78 7.79 -4.62
C GLU A 281 8.18 6.42 -5.15
N LYS A 282 7.54 5.35 -4.68
CA LYS A 282 7.82 3.99 -5.15
C LYS A 282 7.63 3.83 -6.64
N TYR A 283 6.56 4.41 -7.19
CA TYR A 283 6.31 4.39 -8.63
C TYR A 283 7.42 5.10 -9.41
N ILE A 284 7.73 6.35 -9.08
CA ILE A 284 8.70 7.17 -9.83
C ILE A 284 10.12 6.61 -9.68
N TYR A 285 10.56 6.31 -8.46
CA TYR A 285 11.91 5.77 -8.22
C TYR A 285 12.08 4.39 -8.85
N SER A 286 11.07 3.51 -8.87
CA SER A 286 11.19 2.22 -9.58
C SER A 286 11.51 2.36 -11.08
N LYS A 287 11.23 3.51 -11.68
CA LYS A 287 11.48 3.79 -13.11
C LYS A 287 12.78 4.55 -13.37
N LEU A 288 13.23 5.34 -12.39
CA LEU A 288 14.36 6.27 -12.54
C LEU A 288 15.60 5.89 -11.72
N MET A 289 15.46 5.04 -10.69
CA MET A 289 16.55 4.66 -9.78
C MET A 289 17.81 4.14 -10.50
N PRO A 290 17.73 3.24 -11.50
CA PRO A 290 18.94 2.78 -12.19
C PRO A 290 19.69 3.94 -12.87
N HIS A 291 18.98 4.84 -13.54
CA HIS A 291 19.59 5.99 -14.22
C HIS A 291 20.15 6.99 -13.21
N LEU A 292 19.48 7.17 -12.07
CA LEU A 292 19.94 8.04 -11.02
C LEU A 292 21.24 7.51 -10.41
N LEU A 293 21.32 6.21 -10.09
CA LEU A 293 22.52 5.60 -9.54
C LEU A 293 23.70 5.67 -10.51
N ASP A 294 23.49 5.48 -11.82
CA ASP A 294 24.56 5.63 -12.81
C ASP A 294 25.24 7.01 -12.72
N ILE A 295 24.45 8.08 -12.49
CA ILE A 295 24.98 9.45 -12.33
C ILE A 295 25.81 9.58 -11.05
N TYR A 296 25.32 9.04 -9.93
CA TYR A 296 26.04 9.08 -8.66
C TYR A 296 27.32 8.24 -8.68
N ASN A 297 27.28 7.08 -9.33
CA ASN A 297 28.41 6.17 -9.45
C ASN A 297 29.58 6.83 -10.18
N VAL A 298 29.31 7.62 -11.24
CA VAL A 298 30.38 8.40 -11.90
C VAL A 298 31.04 9.39 -10.94
N LYS A 299 30.24 10.11 -10.13
CA LYS A 299 30.79 11.07 -9.15
C LYS A 299 31.63 10.39 -8.06
N THR A 300 31.36 9.12 -7.76
CA THR A 300 31.99 8.38 -6.66
C THR A 300 32.95 7.29 -7.12
N GLU A 301 33.24 7.18 -8.42
CA GLU A 301 34.05 6.11 -9.02
C GLU A 301 35.44 5.98 -8.39
N GLU A 302 36.08 7.11 -8.07
CA GLU A 302 37.40 7.11 -7.42
C GLU A 302 37.35 6.48 -6.02
N PHE A 303 36.32 6.80 -5.24
CA PHE A 303 36.14 6.26 -3.89
C PHE A 303 35.81 4.78 -3.94
N GLU A 304 34.94 4.36 -4.86
CA GLU A 304 34.58 2.96 -5.04
C GLU A 304 35.81 2.13 -5.46
N SER A 305 36.64 2.66 -6.36
CA SER A 305 37.89 2.02 -6.78
C SER A 305 38.87 1.84 -5.61
N LYS A 306 38.98 2.83 -4.72
CA LYS A 306 39.79 2.74 -3.50
C LYS A 306 39.24 1.68 -2.56
N LEU A 307 37.94 1.70 -2.29
CA LEU A 307 37.29 0.70 -1.44
C LEU A 307 37.51 -0.73 -1.97
N GLN A 308 37.37 -0.94 -3.28
CA GLN A 308 37.63 -2.24 -3.91
C GLN A 308 39.11 -2.68 -3.81
N ASN A 309 40.06 -1.76 -3.87
CA ASN A 309 41.47 -2.07 -3.60
C ASN A 309 41.68 -2.49 -2.14
N THR A 310 41.12 -1.73 -1.19
CA THR A 310 41.21 -2.04 0.25
C THR A 310 40.58 -3.39 0.58
N ARG A 311 39.44 -3.73 -0.05
CA ARG A 311 38.81 -5.06 0.06
C ARG A 311 39.77 -6.16 -0.40
N ARG A 312 40.39 -5.99 -1.58
CA ARG A 312 41.38 -6.93 -2.13
C ARG A 312 42.61 -7.10 -1.24
N GLU A 313 43.10 -6.03 -0.63
CA GLU A 313 44.23 -6.08 0.32
C GLU A 313 43.88 -6.82 1.63
N CYS A 314 42.58 -6.89 1.96
CA CYS A 314 42.07 -7.60 3.12
C CYS A 314 41.59 -9.03 2.79
N GLU A 315 41.65 -9.47 1.53
CA GLU A 315 41.31 -10.84 1.15
C GLU A 315 42.24 -11.85 1.84
N GLY A 316 41.65 -12.82 2.55
CA GLY A 316 42.40 -13.84 3.30
C GLY A 316 43.00 -13.34 4.63
N VAL A 317 42.82 -12.06 4.98
CA VAL A 317 43.18 -11.52 6.30
C VAL A 317 42.10 -11.90 7.31
N SER A 318 42.49 -12.29 8.53
CA SER A 318 41.54 -12.62 9.59
C SER A 318 40.76 -11.39 10.06
N ASP A 319 39.51 -11.58 10.48
CA ASP A 319 38.64 -10.49 10.92
C ASP A 319 39.25 -9.73 12.12
N SER A 320 39.83 -10.43 13.08
CA SER A 320 40.54 -9.82 14.21
C SER A 320 41.68 -8.91 13.78
N SER A 321 42.46 -9.33 12.77
CA SER A 321 43.55 -8.50 12.22
C SER A 321 43.03 -7.28 11.45
N ILE A 322 41.90 -7.40 10.75
CA ILE A 322 41.26 -6.26 10.07
C ILE A 322 40.75 -5.27 11.12
N MET A 323 40.06 -5.75 12.16
CA MET A 323 39.56 -4.90 13.26
C MET A 323 40.69 -4.19 14.02
N GLU A 324 41.83 -4.85 14.19
CA GLU A 324 43.02 -4.24 14.77
C GLU A 324 43.59 -3.13 13.89
N ARG A 325 43.72 -3.36 12.58
CA ARG A 325 44.18 -2.34 11.60
C ARG A 325 43.25 -1.12 11.53
N LEU A 326 41.97 -1.30 11.79
CA LEU A 326 40.96 -0.23 11.79
C LEU A 326 40.82 0.48 13.14
N ASP A 327 41.70 0.19 14.11
CA ASP A 327 41.66 0.73 15.47
C ASP A 327 40.30 0.57 16.17
N ILE A 328 39.59 -0.52 15.86
CA ILE A 328 38.32 -0.86 16.54
C ILE A 328 38.65 -1.17 18.00
N PRO A 329 37.99 -0.55 18.99
CA PRO A 329 38.22 -0.83 20.40
C PRO A 329 38.07 -2.32 20.72
N THR A 330 38.90 -2.86 21.61
CA THR A 330 38.84 -4.28 22.00
C THR A 330 37.46 -4.68 22.55
N LYS A 331 36.78 -3.76 23.26
CA LYS A 331 35.39 -3.95 23.72
C LYS A 331 34.37 -4.17 22.58
N LEU A 332 34.72 -3.89 21.32
CA LEU A 332 33.86 -4.09 20.14
C LEU A 332 34.41 -5.19 19.21
N ARG A 333 35.51 -5.84 19.59
CA ARG A 333 36.05 -7.01 18.90
C ARG A 333 35.41 -8.24 19.54
N MET A 334 34.56 -8.93 18.80
CA MET A 334 33.93 -10.16 19.25
C MET A 334 34.89 -11.33 18.98
N GLU A 335 35.96 -11.44 19.77
CA GLU A 335 37.09 -12.35 19.52
C GLU A 335 36.70 -13.84 19.50
N ASP A 336 35.64 -14.21 20.23
CA ASP A 336 35.12 -15.58 20.28
C ASP A 336 34.12 -15.90 19.14
N GLU A 337 33.68 -14.88 18.40
CA GLU A 337 32.68 -15.03 17.34
C GLU A 337 33.36 -15.25 15.98
N LYS A 338 32.84 -16.20 15.20
CA LYS A 338 33.46 -16.58 13.92
C LYS A 338 33.19 -15.55 12.83
N GLU A 339 31.99 -14.97 12.85
CA GLU A 339 31.51 -14.04 11.83
C GLU A 339 30.89 -12.80 12.51
N PRO A 340 31.75 -11.93 13.09
CA PRO A 340 31.27 -10.76 13.80
C PRO A 340 30.55 -9.81 12.84
N TYR A 341 29.43 -9.25 13.31
CA TYR A 341 28.57 -8.35 12.56
C TYR A 341 27.89 -8.97 11.33
N SER A 342 27.70 -10.29 11.33
CA SER A 342 27.21 -11.04 10.17
C SER A 342 25.85 -10.55 9.64
N GLU A 343 24.88 -10.27 10.51
CA GLU A 343 23.57 -9.78 10.09
C GLU A 343 23.66 -8.36 9.48
N ALA A 344 24.48 -7.49 10.07
CA ALA A 344 24.74 -6.16 9.53
C ALA A 344 25.41 -6.21 8.14
N ILE A 345 26.37 -7.13 7.94
CA ILE A 345 27.00 -7.38 6.63
C ILE A 345 25.97 -7.90 5.63
N LEU A 346 25.12 -8.85 6.02
CA LEU A 346 24.06 -9.39 5.16
C LEU A 346 23.05 -8.33 4.72
N LEU A 347 22.67 -7.42 5.62
CA LEU A 347 21.80 -6.28 5.32
C LEU A 347 22.49 -5.31 4.35
N LEU A 348 23.76 -4.98 4.58
CA LEU A 348 24.54 -4.13 3.69
C LEU A 348 24.64 -4.70 2.28
N ASN A 349 24.85 -6.01 2.16
CA ASN A 349 24.89 -6.72 0.88
C ASN A 349 23.54 -6.65 0.12
N LYS A 350 22.42 -6.51 0.82
CA LYS A 350 21.08 -6.37 0.22
C LYS A 350 20.74 -4.94 -0.20
N LEU A 351 21.56 -3.93 0.14
CA LEU A 351 21.24 -2.52 -0.07
C LEU A 351 20.86 -2.21 -1.54
N HIS A 352 21.57 -2.81 -2.49
CA HIS A 352 21.34 -2.62 -3.92
C HIS A 352 20.00 -3.21 -4.42
N HIS A 353 19.41 -4.18 -3.72
CA HIS A 353 18.12 -4.78 -4.08
C HIS A 353 16.91 -3.86 -3.84
N PHE A 354 17.06 -2.85 -2.99
CA PHE A 354 15.96 -1.92 -2.69
C PHE A 354 15.79 -0.90 -3.82
N GLY A 355 14.56 -0.75 -4.30
CA GLY A 355 14.24 0.04 -5.48
C GLY A 355 13.94 1.51 -5.19
N THR A 356 13.81 1.88 -3.93
CA THR A 356 13.47 3.25 -3.51
C THR A 356 14.46 3.80 -2.48
N PRO A 357 14.66 5.13 -2.41
CA PRO A 357 15.56 5.74 -1.43
C PRO A 357 15.13 5.44 0.02
N ILE A 358 13.83 5.44 0.29
CA ILE A 358 13.30 5.18 1.64
C ILE A 358 13.55 3.74 2.09
N GLU A 359 13.39 2.76 1.20
CA GLU A 359 13.70 1.35 1.50
C GLU A 359 15.20 1.18 1.78
N LYS A 360 16.07 1.83 0.99
CA LYS A 360 17.53 1.84 1.22
C LYS A 360 17.87 2.49 2.56
N LEU A 361 17.25 3.63 2.89
CA LEU A 361 17.47 4.33 4.14
C LEU A 361 17.07 3.47 5.36
N ASN A 362 15.90 2.85 5.31
CA ASN A 362 15.45 1.92 6.35
C ASN A 362 16.40 0.72 6.52
N CYS A 363 16.98 0.22 5.42
CA CYS A 363 18.02 -0.79 5.48
C CYS A 363 19.27 -0.29 6.24
N LEU A 364 19.73 0.93 5.97
CA LEU A 364 20.87 1.51 6.69
C LEU A 364 20.60 1.70 8.18
N LEU A 365 19.38 2.12 8.55
CA LEU A 365 18.95 2.18 9.95
C LEU A 365 19.01 0.80 10.61
N SER A 366 18.52 -0.22 9.92
CA SER A 366 18.54 -1.61 10.40
C SER A 366 19.97 -2.15 10.57
N ILE A 367 20.92 -1.74 9.73
CA ILE A 367 22.34 -2.08 9.87
C ILE A 367 22.90 -1.52 11.19
N ILE A 368 22.65 -0.24 11.48
CA ILE A 368 23.11 0.40 12.73
C ILE A 368 22.49 -0.28 13.94
N GLU A 369 21.19 -0.58 13.89
CA GLU A 369 20.50 -1.29 14.97
C GLU A 369 21.07 -2.70 15.19
N SER A 370 21.30 -3.44 14.11
CA SER A 370 21.91 -4.77 14.16
C SER A 370 23.31 -4.73 14.78
N MET A 371 24.16 -3.77 14.38
CA MET A 371 25.51 -3.61 14.95
C MET A 371 25.47 -3.38 16.46
N LYS A 372 24.56 -2.51 16.93
CA LYS A 372 24.43 -2.18 18.35
C LYS A 372 23.90 -3.38 19.14
N THR A 373 22.88 -4.03 18.61
CA THR A 373 22.26 -5.20 19.23
C THR A 373 23.28 -6.32 19.41
N GLU A 374 24.10 -6.60 18.39
CA GLU A 374 25.10 -7.66 18.44
C GLU A 374 26.19 -7.40 19.49
N VAL A 375 26.64 -6.15 19.65
CA VAL A 375 27.56 -5.77 20.74
C VAL A 375 26.93 -5.96 22.10
N VAL A 376 25.69 -5.49 22.28
CA VAL A 376 24.95 -5.60 23.54
C VAL A 376 24.74 -7.08 23.90
N ASP A 377 24.37 -7.91 22.93
CA ASP A 377 24.12 -9.34 23.12
C ASP A 377 25.40 -10.09 23.48
N TYR A 378 26.50 -9.84 22.76
CA TYR A 378 27.81 -10.46 23.03
C TYR A 378 28.28 -10.18 24.46
N TRP A 379 28.16 -8.92 24.90
CA TRP A 379 28.58 -8.49 26.25
C TRP A 379 27.47 -8.58 27.29
N LYS A 380 26.31 -9.17 26.97
CA LYS A 380 25.16 -9.32 27.88
C LYS A 380 24.73 -8.00 28.54
N GLY A 381 24.84 -6.90 27.80
CA GLY A 381 24.49 -5.54 28.24
C GLY A 381 25.57 -4.79 29.01
N GLU A 382 26.78 -5.35 29.20
CA GLU A 382 27.87 -4.66 29.90
C GLU A 382 28.57 -3.60 29.05
N VAL A 383 28.46 -3.71 27.72
CA VAL A 383 29.07 -2.79 26.75
C VAL A 383 28.01 -2.28 25.79
N GLU A 384 28.02 -0.97 25.57
CA GLU A 384 27.23 -0.31 24.53
C GLU A 384 28.16 0.38 23.53
N MET A 385 27.73 0.43 22.27
CA MET A 385 28.47 1.10 21.20
C MET A 385 28.24 2.61 21.27
N GLU A 386 29.34 3.34 21.48
CA GLU A 386 29.33 4.81 21.43
C GLU A 386 29.35 5.32 19.99
N TYR A 387 28.91 6.56 19.81
CA TYR A 387 28.82 7.19 18.49
C TYR A 387 30.15 7.22 17.72
N THR A 388 31.26 7.53 18.39
CA THR A 388 32.59 7.59 17.76
C THR A 388 33.09 6.22 17.32
N ASP A 389 32.59 5.16 17.94
CA ASP A 389 32.95 3.79 17.62
C ASP A 389 32.14 3.24 16.43
N GLU A 390 30.92 3.75 16.22
CA GLU A 390 30.05 3.37 15.08
C GLU A 390 30.80 3.45 13.75
N ILE A 391 31.51 4.56 13.50
CA ILE A 391 32.24 4.79 12.24
C ILE A 391 33.31 3.71 12.02
N LYS A 392 34.03 3.31 13.09
CA LYS A 392 35.10 2.31 12.97
C LYS A 392 34.55 0.92 12.61
N VAL A 393 33.43 0.55 13.22
CA VAL A 393 32.74 -0.71 12.89
C VAL A 393 32.15 -0.63 11.48
N LEU A 394 31.60 0.51 11.06
CA LEU A 394 31.13 0.72 9.68
C LEU A 394 32.25 0.53 8.64
N LYS A 395 33.49 0.97 8.92
CA LYS A 395 34.65 0.69 8.06
C LYS A 395 34.88 -0.81 7.90
N PHE A 396 34.78 -1.56 8.99
CA PHE A 396 34.89 -3.02 8.95
C PHE A 396 33.78 -3.64 8.10
N LEU A 397 32.52 -3.22 8.27
CA LEU A 397 31.41 -3.70 7.42
C LEU A 397 31.63 -3.36 5.94
N ALA A 398 32.14 -2.16 5.63
CA ALA A 398 32.43 -1.76 4.27
C ALA A 398 33.48 -2.67 3.61
N ILE A 399 34.52 -3.10 4.35
CA ILE A 399 35.53 -4.05 3.87
C ILE A 399 34.95 -5.46 3.70
N LYS A 400 34.12 -5.91 4.64
CA LYS A 400 33.60 -7.29 4.65
C LYS A 400 32.38 -7.50 3.76
N SER A 401 31.72 -6.43 3.32
CA SER A 401 30.57 -6.51 2.42
C SER A 401 30.97 -6.68 0.96
N ASP A 402 30.11 -7.37 0.22
CA ASP A 402 30.16 -7.52 -1.24
C ASP A 402 29.31 -6.46 -1.94
N SER A 403 28.78 -5.47 -1.21
CA SER A 403 27.96 -4.41 -1.80
C SER A 403 28.77 -3.62 -2.82
N ILE A 404 28.22 -3.51 -4.02
CA ILE A 404 28.73 -2.67 -5.11
C ILE A 404 28.19 -1.25 -5.00
N ASP A 405 28.96 -0.29 -5.55
CA ASP A 405 28.56 1.11 -5.71
C ASP A 405 28.04 1.73 -4.40
N LEU A 406 28.65 1.34 -3.29
CA LEU A 406 28.14 1.68 -1.96
C LEU A 406 28.22 3.20 -1.75
N MET A 407 29.32 3.82 -2.18
CA MET A 407 29.50 5.27 -2.04
C MET A 407 28.47 6.07 -2.87
N GLY A 408 28.18 5.62 -4.09
CA GLY A 408 27.16 6.25 -4.95
C GLY A 408 25.78 6.19 -4.32
N GLN A 409 25.42 5.04 -3.74
CA GLN A 409 24.17 4.87 -3.01
C GLN A 409 24.07 5.79 -1.78
N ILE A 410 25.14 5.91 -0.98
CA ILE A 410 25.16 6.80 0.20
C ILE A 410 25.02 8.27 -0.21
N HIS A 411 25.79 8.74 -1.21
CA HIS A 411 25.69 10.12 -1.70
C HIS A 411 24.29 10.45 -2.24
N MET A 412 23.66 9.53 -2.97
CA MET A 412 22.29 9.69 -3.44
C MET A 412 21.31 9.86 -2.26
N LEU A 413 21.48 9.08 -1.19
CA LEU A 413 20.63 9.17 -0.01
C LEU A 413 20.85 10.45 0.79
N ILE A 414 22.09 10.97 0.86
CA ILE A 414 22.38 12.27 1.48
C ILE A 414 21.60 13.37 0.77
N ASP A 415 21.66 13.41 -0.56
CA ASP A 415 20.92 14.39 -1.35
C ASP A 415 19.40 14.15 -1.27
N TYR A 416 18.94 12.90 -1.15
CA TYR A 416 17.53 12.55 -0.96
C TYR A 416 17.00 13.05 0.39
N VAL A 417 17.72 12.85 1.48
CA VAL A 417 17.33 13.32 2.82
C VAL A 417 17.37 14.84 2.91
N GLY A 418 18.40 15.47 2.33
CA GLY A 418 18.57 16.93 2.34
C GLY A 418 18.65 17.50 3.76
N THR A 419 17.67 18.31 4.14
CA THR A 419 17.56 18.97 5.46
C THR A 419 16.38 18.47 6.29
N ARG A 420 15.64 17.46 5.81
CA ARG A 420 14.37 17.05 6.45
C ARG A 420 14.54 16.08 7.62
N PHE A 421 15.66 15.35 7.68
CA PHE A 421 15.85 14.24 8.61
C PHE A 421 17.24 14.28 9.26
N ASP A 422 17.36 14.92 10.44
CA ASP A 422 18.66 15.15 11.09
C ASP A 422 19.35 13.86 11.54
N ASN A 423 18.58 12.90 12.08
CA ASN A 423 19.12 11.62 12.57
C ASN A 423 19.61 10.73 11.43
N GLU A 424 18.81 10.62 10.38
CA GLU A 424 19.09 9.86 9.17
C GLU A 424 20.27 10.46 8.42
N LYS A 425 20.33 11.80 8.33
CA LYS A 425 21.47 12.51 7.76
C LYS A 425 22.76 12.21 8.52
N ARG A 426 22.72 12.22 9.86
CA ARG A 426 23.89 11.85 10.69
C ARG A 426 24.37 10.43 10.36
N ILE A 427 23.45 9.47 10.25
CA ILE A 427 23.80 8.08 9.93
C ILE A 427 24.44 8.00 8.53
N LEU A 428 23.87 8.69 7.54
CA LEU A 428 24.43 8.74 6.20
C LEU A 428 25.82 9.37 6.15
N LEU A 429 26.06 10.44 6.93
CA LEU A 429 27.39 11.05 7.06
C LEU A 429 28.39 10.12 7.74
N ASN A 430 27.96 9.31 8.71
CA ASN A 430 28.80 8.27 9.30
C ASN A 430 29.19 7.20 8.29
N PHE A 431 28.24 6.75 7.45
CA PHE A 431 28.54 5.84 6.35
C PHE A 431 29.50 6.48 5.34
N GLU A 432 29.28 7.74 4.95
CA GLU A 432 30.15 8.47 4.03
C GLU A 432 31.58 8.56 4.57
N GLU A 433 31.75 8.96 5.83
CA GLU A 433 33.05 9.04 6.50
C GLU A 433 33.70 7.65 6.61
N ALA A 434 32.91 6.63 6.91
CA ALA A 434 33.36 5.24 6.96
C ALA A 434 33.67 4.64 5.58
N LEU A 435 33.38 5.30 4.46
CA LEU A 435 33.72 4.84 3.11
C LEU A 435 34.88 5.62 2.48
N ARG A 436 35.25 6.76 3.05
CA ARG A 436 36.34 7.63 2.58
C ARG A 436 37.73 7.25 3.11
N PHE A 437 37.80 6.32 4.06
CA PHE A 437 39.01 6.00 4.82
C PHE A 437 40.13 5.32 4.02
#